data_AF-K2AIR0-F1
#
_entry.id   AF-K2AIR0-F1
#
_cell.length_a   1.000
_cell.length_b   1.000
_cell.length_c   1.000
_cell.angle_alpha   90.00
_cell.angle_beta   90.00
_cell.angle_gamma   90.00
#
_symmetry.space_group_name_H-M   'P 1'
#
loop_
_entity.id
_entity.type
_entity.pdbx_description
1 polymer ?
#
loop_
_entity_poly.entity_id
_entity_poly.type
_entity_poly.pdbx_seq_one_letter_code
_entity_poly.pdbx_strand_id
1 'polypeptide(L)'
;MPPHFFTGKPCKRGHSSVRQRSDGGCFECDWERVRAYQKTPAYRDYSRDYSRDYQKTLGQRTYKRAYDAHRRALKLKATPSWLTDADKAAMRVIYDEAARLTRETGIPHHVDHIVPLKATCPRTKKRNACGLHCPANLQVLPASENLSKLHWFDDWSEEPAQQRVSQAVLRNMPHADAYQSVTPVR
;
A
#
# COMPACT_ATOMS: atom_id res chain seq x y z
N MET A 1 -10.44 -13.89 26.99
CA MET A 1 -11.48 -13.45 27.95
C MET A 1 -10.96 -13.68 29.35
N PRO A 2 -11.14 -12.76 30.30
CA PRO A 2 -10.77 -12.99 31.68
C PRO A 2 -11.46 -14.28 32.18
N PRO A 3 -10.77 -15.13 32.96
CA PRO A 3 -11.39 -16.31 33.54
C PRO A 3 -12.52 -15.89 34.50
N HIS A 4 -13.66 -16.56 34.39
CA HIS A 4 -14.83 -16.36 35.25
C HIS A 4 -14.99 -17.57 36.18
N PHE A 5 -15.60 -17.36 37.34
CA PHE A 5 -15.92 -18.45 38.26
C PHE A 5 -17.33 -18.27 38.82
N PHE A 6 -18.00 -19.39 39.11
CA PHE A 6 -19.35 -19.40 39.65
C PHE A 6 -19.32 -19.80 41.13
N THR A 7 -19.88 -18.96 41.99
CA THR A 7 -19.83 -19.16 43.44
C THR A 7 -21.11 -19.77 44.02
N GLY A 8 -22.17 -19.92 43.22
CA GLY A 8 -23.51 -20.34 43.67
C GLY A 8 -24.24 -19.33 44.58
N LYS A 9 -23.51 -18.42 45.24
CA LYS A 9 -24.04 -17.39 46.13
C LYS A 9 -24.40 -16.09 45.39
N PRO A 10 -25.56 -15.47 45.68
CA PRO A 10 -25.95 -14.20 45.08
C PRO A 10 -24.99 -13.06 45.46
N CYS A 11 -24.90 -12.05 44.61
CA CYS A 11 -24.12 -10.84 44.87
C CYS A 11 -24.85 -9.90 45.86
N LYS A 12 -24.20 -8.81 46.27
CA LYS A 12 -24.79 -7.81 47.18
C LYS A 12 -26.07 -7.15 46.63
N ARG A 13 -26.28 -7.20 45.31
CA ARG A 13 -27.49 -6.72 44.62
C ARG A 13 -28.49 -7.85 44.30
N GLY A 14 -28.23 -9.08 44.74
CA GLY A 14 -29.12 -10.24 44.55
C GLY A 14 -28.84 -11.11 43.32
N HIS A 15 -27.96 -10.70 42.41
CA HIS A 15 -27.67 -11.47 41.19
C HIS A 15 -26.93 -12.80 41.47
N SER A 16 -27.44 -13.90 40.93
CA SER A 16 -26.81 -15.22 40.94
C SER A 16 -26.09 -15.50 39.63
N SER A 17 -25.11 -14.66 39.28
CA SER A 17 -24.35 -14.77 38.02
C SER A 17 -22.91 -15.25 38.24
N VAL A 18 -22.24 -15.60 37.14
CA VAL A 18 -20.77 -15.77 37.13
C VAL A 18 -20.07 -14.48 37.56
N ARG A 19 -18.88 -14.64 38.15
CA ARG A 19 -18.06 -13.55 38.68
C ARG A 19 -16.74 -13.42 37.95
N GLN A 20 -16.24 -12.19 37.86
CA GLN A 20 -14.92 -11.90 37.30
C GLN A 20 -13.83 -12.20 38.32
N ARG A 21 -12.70 -12.79 37.88
CA ARG A 21 -11.56 -13.09 38.76
C ARG A 21 -10.79 -11.86 39.23
N SER A 22 -10.83 -10.77 38.46
CA SER A 22 -10.08 -9.54 38.70
C SER A 22 -10.53 -8.78 39.94
N ASP A 23 -11.83 -8.62 40.13
CA ASP A 23 -12.42 -7.77 41.18
C ASP A 23 -13.54 -8.48 41.97
N GLY A 24 -13.87 -9.73 41.64
CA GLY A 24 -14.96 -10.49 42.24
C GLY A 24 -16.36 -9.97 41.88
N GLY A 25 -16.45 -9.02 40.94
CA GLY A 25 -17.68 -8.40 40.47
C GLY A 25 -18.59 -9.42 39.79
N CYS A 26 -19.90 -9.29 40.03
CA CYS A 26 -20.89 -10.12 39.34
C CYS A 26 -21.10 -9.61 37.91
N PHE A 27 -21.18 -10.50 36.93
CA PHE A 27 -21.32 -10.15 35.52
C PHE A 27 -22.58 -9.34 35.22
N GLU A 28 -23.70 -9.67 35.88
CA GLU A 28 -24.95 -8.87 35.75
C GLU A 28 -24.78 -7.44 36.28
N CYS A 29 -24.07 -7.29 37.40
CA CYS A 29 -23.78 -5.99 38.01
C CYS A 29 -22.95 -5.10 37.07
N ASP A 30 -22.02 -5.72 36.34
CA ASP A 30 -21.19 -5.06 35.34
C ASP A 30 -22.03 -4.69 34.11
N TRP A 31 -22.87 -5.60 33.62
CA TRP A 31 -23.80 -5.32 32.52
C TRP A 31 -24.76 -4.18 32.82
N GLU A 32 -25.34 -4.14 34.02
CA GLU A 32 -26.17 -3.03 34.47
C GLU A 32 -25.39 -1.71 34.44
N ARG A 33 -24.16 -1.71 34.97
CA ARG A 33 -23.28 -0.54 34.96
C ARG A 33 -22.99 -0.09 33.53
N VAL A 34 -22.62 -1.01 32.64
CA VAL A 34 -22.35 -0.74 31.23
C VAL A 34 -23.61 -0.20 30.54
N ARG A 35 -24.77 -0.83 30.73
CA ARG A 35 -26.06 -0.36 30.16
C ARG A 35 -26.44 1.03 30.67
N ALA A 36 -26.22 1.31 31.95
CA ALA A 36 -26.45 2.62 32.52
C ALA A 36 -25.52 3.67 31.90
N TYR A 37 -24.23 3.35 31.77
CA TYR A 37 -23.25 4.23 31.10
C TYR A 37 -23.61 4.48 29.63
N GLN A 38 -24.05 3.45 28.89
CA GLN A 38 -24.47 3.57 27.50
C GLN A 38 -25.64 4.53 27.27
N LYS A 39 -26.46 4.78 28.30
CA LYS A 39 -27.58 5.73 28.24
C LYS A 39 -27.15 7.18 28.50
N THR A 40 -25.94 7.41 29.01
CA THR A 40 -25.45 8.75 29.35
C THR A 40 -25.18 9.60 28.10
N PRO A 41 -25.31 10.94 28.18
CA PRO A 41 -24.89 11.84 27.10
C PRO A 41 -23.42 11.66 26.70
N ALA A 42 -22.54 11.45 27.69
CA ALA A 42 -21.11 11.22 27.46
C ALA A 42 -20.85 10.01 26.54
N TYR A 43 -21.57 8.89 26.74
CA TYR A 43 -21.44 7.74 25.86
C TYR A 43 -21.97 8.02 24.44
N ARG A 44 -23.06 8.79 24.30
CA ARG A 44 -23.61 9.16 22.99
C ARG A 44 -22.60 9.99 22.19
N ASP A 45 -21.97 10.97 22.85
CA ASP A 45 -20.93 11.81 22.23
C ASP A 45 -19.70 10.99 21.84
N TYR A 46 -19.20 10.16 22.77
CA TYR A 46 -18.11 9.20 22.49
C TYR A 46 -18.44 8.30 21.29
N SER A 47 -19.62 7.68 21.29
CA SER A 47 -20.05 6.78 20.21
C SER A 47 -20.17 7.50 18.87
N ARG A 48 -20.64 8.75 18.87
CA ARG A 48 -20.75 9.58 17.66
C ARG A 48 -19.37 9.91 17.10
N ASP A 49 -18.42 10.31 17.94
CA ASP A 49 -17.06 10.65 17.50
C ASP A 49 -16.28 9.41 17.05
N TYR A 50 -16.40 8.29 17.79
CA TYR A 50 -15.86 6.99 17.39
C TYR A 50 -16.41 6.54 16.03
N SER A 51 -17.73 6.64 15.83
CA SER A 51 -18.35 6.26 14.55
C SER A 51 -17.88 7.15 13.40
N ARG A 52 -17.68 8.45 13.64
CA ARG A 52 -17.18 9.40 12.64
C ARG A 52 -15.75 9.07 12.22
N ASP A 53 -14.86 8.80 13.17
CA ASP A 53 -13.48 8.42 12.88
C ASP A 53 -13.40 7.05 12.19
N TYR A 54 -14.19 6.09 12.68
CA TYR A 54 -14.28 4.77 12.07
C TYR A 54 -14.77 4.85 10.62
N GLN A 55 -15.79 5.66 10.31
CA GLN A 55 -16.26 5.86 8.93
C GLN A 55 -15.19 6.49 8.02
N LYS A 56 -14.45 7.50 8.52
CA LYS A 56 -13.35 8.12 7.78
C LYS A 56 -12.26 7.10 7.43
N THR A 57 -11.82 6.33 8.41
CA THR A 57 -10.77 5.32 8.22
C THR A 57 -11.26 4.11 7.43
N LEU A 58 -12.52 3.71 7.58
CA LEU A 58 -13.13 2.64 6.79
C LEU A 58 -13.17 3.00 5.32
N GLY A 59 -13.59 4.23 4.97
CA GLY A 59 -13.58 4.72 3.59
C GLY A 59 -12.18 4.69 2.96
N GLN A 60 -11.15 5.06 3.72
CA GLN A 60 -9.75 4.97 3.27
C GLN A 60 -9.31 3.51 3.08
N ARG A 61 -9.68 2.62 4.01
CA ARG A 61 -9.37 1.19 3.93
C ARG A 61 -10.06 0.51 2.75
N THR A 62 -11.34 0.79 2.52
CA THR A 62 -12.10 0.22 1.40
C THR A 62 -11.56 0.74 0.07
N TYR A 63 -11.25 2.04 -0.03
CA TYR A 63 -10.58 2.63 -1.19
C TYR A 63 -9.24 1.95 -1.47
N LYS A 64 -8.37 1.79 -0.46
CA LYS A 64 -7.07 1.12 -0.61
C LYS A 64 -7.24 -0.31 -1.10
N ARG A 65 -8.17 -1.07 -0.52
CA ARG A 65 -8.48 -2.45 -0.95
C ARG A 65 -8.94 -2.52 -2.41
N ALA A 66 -9.84 -1.62 -2.81
CA ALA A 66 -10.33 -1.54 -4.19
C ALA A 66 -9.19 -1.18 -5.16
N TYR A 67 -8.37 -0.21 -4.80
CA TYR A 67 -7.18 0.20 -5.56
C TYR A 67 -6.19 -0.95 -5.75
N ASP A 68 -5.85 -1.67 -4.66
CA ASP A 68 -4.94 -2.81 -4.70
C ASP A 68 -5.52 -3.97 -5.51
N ALA A 69 -6.82 -4.24 -5.41
CA ALA A 69 -7.50 -5.24 -6.22
C ALA A 69 -7.43 -4.90 -7.72
N HIS A 70 -7.70 -3.65 -8.08
CA HIS A 70 -7.57 -3.19 -9.46
C HIS A 70 -6.13 -3.29 -9.96
N ARG A 71 -5.12 -2.94 -9.14
CA ARG A 71 -3.69 -3.11 -9.51
C ARG A 71 -3.32 -4.57 -9.75
N ARG A 72 -3.78 -5.50 -8.91
CA ARG A 72 -3.56 -6.94 -9.12
C ARG A 72 -4.20 -7.42 -10.41
N ALA A 73 -5.45 -7.04 -10.67
CA ALA A 73 -6.15 -7.41 -11.89
C ALA A 73 -5.43 -6.87 -13.15
N LEU A 74 -4.90 -5.66 -13.10
CA LEU A 74 -4.11 -5.10 -14.21
C LEU A 74 -2.83 -5.87 -14.47
N LYS A 75 -2.08 -6.22 -13.41
CA LYS A 75 -0.87 -7.03 -13.54
C LYS A 75 -1.19 -8.38 -14.17
N LEU A 76 -2.22 -9.07 -13.67
CA LEU A 76 -2.66 -10.37 -14.21
C LEU A 76 -3.04 -10.29 -15.69
N LYS A 77 -3.80 -9.26 -16.08
CA LYS A 77 -4.17 -9.03 -17.49
C LYS A 77 -2.97 -8.73 -18.38
N ALA A 78 -1.96 -8.06 -17.82
CA ALA A 78 -0.75 -7.71 -18.54
C ALA A 78 0.28 -8.84 -18.56
N THR A 79 0.14 -9.87 -17.72
CA THR A 79 0.99 -11.07 -17.74
C THR A 79 0.57 -11.95 -18.92
N PRO A 80 1.44 -12.11 -19.94
CA PRO A 80 1.13 -12.98 -21.07
C PRO A 80 1.01 -14.46 -20.66
N SER A 81 0.10 -15.19 -21.29
CA SER A 81 -0.10 -16.63 -21.03
C SER A 81 1.04 -17.50 -21.54
N TRP A 82 1.84 -17.01 -22.47
CA TRP A 82 2.98 -17.71 -23.06
C TRP A 82 4.27 -17.63 -22.23
N LEU A 83 4.27 -16.97 -21.06
CA LEU A 83 5.44 -16.95 -20.19
C LEU A 83 5.77 -18.34 -19.65
N THR A 84 7.01 -18.74 -19.90
CA THR A 84 7.58 -19.98 -19.36
C THR A 84 7.98 -19.81 -17.90
N ASP A 85 8.31 -20.91 -17.23
CA ASP A 85 8.85 -20.84 -15.87
C ASP A 85 10.26 -20.22 -15.83
N ALA A 86 11.03 -20.36 -16.93
CA ALA A 86 12.30 -19.66 -17.08
C ALA A 86 12.11 -18.13 -17.14
N ASP A 87 11.07 -17.65 -17.84
CA ASP A 87 10.74 -16.22 -17.85
C ASP A 87 10.36 -15.72 -16.46
N LYS A 88 9.53 -16.48 -15.73
CA LYS A 88 9.16 -16.13 -14.35
C LYS A 88 10.37 -16.12 -13.42
N ALA A 89 11.31 -17.04 -13.60
CA ALA A 89 12.58 -17.05 -12.88
C ALA A 89 13.43 -15.81 -13.22
N ALA A 90 13.50 -15.41 -14.50
CA ALA A 90 14.18 -14.18 -14.90
C ALA A 90 13.54 -12.94 -14.26
N MET A 91 12.21 -12.87 -14.18
CA MET A 91 11.53 -11.79 -13.44
C MET A 91 11.94 -11.80 -11.97
N ARG A 92 12.04 -12.98 -11.35
CA ARG A 92 12.45 -13.11 -9.94
C ARG A 92 13.87 -12.57 -9.72
N VAL A 93 14.80 -12.87 -10.62
CA VAL A 93 16.17 -12.33 -10.60
C VAL A 93 16.16 -10.80 -10.60
N ILE A 94 15.32 -10.16 -11.41
CA ILE A 94 15.20 -8.68 -11.44
C ILE A 94 14.71 -8.13 -10.08
N TYR A 95 13.78 -8.82 -9.42
CA TYR A 95 13.33 -8.44 -8.08
C TYR A 95 14.42 -8.61 -7.01
N ASP A 96 15.16 -9.71 -7.09
CA ASP A 96 16.27 -9.98 -6.16
C ASP A 96 17.42 -8.96 -6.37
N GLU A 97 17.64 -8.54 -7.60
CA GLU A 97 18.60 -7.49 -7.94
C GLU A 97 18.21 -6.13 -7.35
N ALA A 98 16.93 -5.74 -7.41
CA ALA A 98 16.45 -4.54 -6.74
C ALA A 98 16.68 -4.58 -5.22
N ALA A 99 16.47 -5.76 -4.61
CA ALA A 99 16.75 -5.95 -3.19
C ALA A 99 18.25 -5.90 -2.86
N ARG A 100 19.10 -6.46 -3.74
CA ARG A 100 20.56 -6.38 -3.63
C ARG A 100 21.04 -4.93 -3.70
N LEU A 101 20.67 -4.20 -4.74
CA LEU A 101 21.03 -2.79 -4.92
C LEU A 101 20.55 -1.92 -3.76
N THR A 102 19.36 -2.18 -3.23
CA THR A 102 18.86 -1.47 -2.03
C THR A 102 19.78 -1.67 -0.83
N ARG A 103 20.24 -2.90 -0.59
CA ARG A 103 21.14 -3.20 0.54
C ARG A 103 22.53 -2.62 0.35
N GLU A 104 23.06 -2.66 -0.87
CA GLU A 104 24.43 -2.21 -1.16
C GLU A 104 24.57 -0.70 -1.21
N THR A 105 23.62 -0.02 -1.84
CA THR A 105 23.66 1.44 -2.02
C THR A 105 23.06 2.20 -0.83
N GLY A 106 22.27 1.52 0.01
CA GLY A 106 21.46 2.16 1.06
C GLY A 106 20.27 2.98 0.52
N ILE A 107 20.09 3.04 -0.80
CA ILE A 107 19.00 3.76 -1.46
C ILE A 107 17.91 2.74 -1.82
N PRO A 108 16.64 2.97 -1.47
CA PRO A 108 15.56 2.08 -1.90
C PRO A 108 15.48 1.96 -3.43
N HIS A 109 15.51 0.75 -3.97
CA HIS A 109 15.33 0.44 -5.38
C HIS A 109 14.01 -0.32 -5.60
N HIS A 110 13.32 -0.02 -6.69
CA HIS A 110 12.05 -0.63 -7.09
C HIS A 110 12.17 -1.27 -8.47
N VAL A 111 11.40 -2.33 -8.69
CA VAL A 111 11.18 -2.86 -10.04
C VAL A 111 10.04 -2.10 -10.70
N ASP A 112 10.34 -1.49 -11.84
CA ASP A 112 9.43 -0.70 -12.66
C ASP A 112 9.21 -1.37 -14.02
N HIS A 113 8.11 -1.00 -14.68
CA HIS A 113 7.83 -1.40 -16.05
C HIS A 113 8.35 -0.34 -17.02
N ILE A 114 9.29 -0.68 -17.91
CA ILE A 114 9.87 0.24 -18.92
C ILE A 114 8.73 0.98 -19.65
N VAL A 115 7.84 0.20 -20.26
CA VAL A 115 6.53 0.64 -20.73
C VAL A 115 5.49 0.38 -19.63
N PRO A 116 4.85 1.41 -19.06
CA PRO A 116 3.83 1.23 -18.03
C PRO A 116 2.64 0.38 -18.51
N LEU A 117 2.08 -0.43 -17.61
CA LEU A 117 0.90 -1.26 -17.92
C LEU A 117 -0.31 -0.44 -18.41
N LYS A 118 -0.41 0.80 -17.93
CA LYS A 118 -1.38 1.81 -18.38
C LYS A 118 -0.64 3.08 -18.81
N ALA A 119 0.10 2.98 -19.90
CA ALA A 119 0.90 4.08 -20.40
C ALA A 119 0.03 5.24 -20.92
N THR A 120 0.44 6.45 -20.57
CA THR A 120 -0.13 7.72 -21.06
C THR A 120 0.99 8.55 -21.67
N CYS A 121 0.71 9.22 -22.78
CA CYS A 121 1.63 10.14 -23.39
C CYS A 121 1.70 11.44 -22.55
N PRO A 122 2.89 11.89 -22.11
CA PRO A 122 3.03 13.12 -21.34
C PRO A 122 2.65 14.37 -22.13
N ARG A 123 2.72 14.33 -23.47
CA ARG A 123 2.36 15.46 -24.35
C ARG A 123 0.84 15.59 -24.52
N THR A 124 0.19 14.49 -24.93
CA THR A 124 -1.25 14.51 -25.26
C THR A 124 -2.16 14.20 -24.07
N LYS A 125 -1.59 13.70 -22.96
CA LYS A 125 -2.30 13.21 -21.78
C LYS A 125 -3.31 12.08 -22.07
N LYS A 126 -3.18 11.43 -23.23
CA LYS A 126 -4.02 10.29 -23.65
C LYS A 126 -3.26 8.97 -23.52
N ARG A 127 -4.01 7.88 -23.35
CA ARG A 127 -3.47 6.51 -23.40
C ARG A 127 -2.86 6.28 -24.79
N ASN A 128 -1.64 5.78 -24.81
CA ASN A 128 -0.90 5.53 -26.05
C ASN A 128 -0.32 4.11 -26.14
N ALA A 129 -0.10 3.43 -25.01
CA ALA A 129 0.40 2.06 -25.01
C ALA A 129 -0.11 1.24 -23.81
N CYS A 130 0.18 -0.06 -23.84
CA CYS A 130 0.09 -0.95 -22.69
C CYS A 130 1.32 -1.87 -22.66
N GLY A 131 2.13 -1.73 -21.61
CA GLY A 131 3.24 -2.64 -21.38
C GLY A 131 2.79 -4.02 -20.90
N LEU A 132 3.59 -5.03 -21.21
CA LEU A 132 3.42 -6.40 -20.71
C LEU A 132 4.13 -6.60 -19.37
N HIS A 133 3.64 -7.50 -18.52
CA HIS A 133 4.35 -7.91 -17.31
C HIS A 133 5.24 -9.12 -17.62
N CYS A 134 6.39 -8.85 -18.24
CA CYS A 134 7.37 -9.85 -18.68
C CYS A 134 8.81 -9.36 -18.41
N PRO A 135 9.83 -10.25 -18.41
CA PRO A 135 11.22 -9.88 -18.11
C PRO A 135 11.74 -8.69 -18.92
N ALA A 136 11.49 -8.70 -20.23
CA ALA A 136 11.97 -7.68 -21.16
C ALA A 136 11.37 -6.28 -20.92
N ASN A 137 10.27 -6.18 -20.16
CA ASN A 137 9.64 -4.91 -19.81
C ASN A 137 9.88 -4.51 -18.36
N LEU A 138 10.70 -5.24 -17.59
CA LEU A 138 11.04 -4.89 -16.21
C LEU A 138 12.43 -4.27 -16.14
N GLN A 139 12.57 -3.23 -15.32
CA GLN A 139 13.84 -2.57 -15.01
C GLN A 139 13.94 -2.26 -13.52
N VAL A 140 15.15 -2.21 -12.99
CA VAL A 140 15.39 -1.74 -11.62
C VAL A 140 15.71 -0.25 -11.67
N LEU A 141 15.00 0.54 -10.87
CA LEU A 141 15.22 1.99 -10.72
C LEU A 141 15.29 2.36 -9.25
N PRO A 142 16.06 3.40 -8.87
CA PRO A 142 15.90 4.05 -7.58
C PRO A 142 14.43 4.44 -7.33
N ALA A 143 13.97 4.30 -6.10
CA ALA A 143 12.57 4.53 -5.75
C ALA A 143 12.12 5.97 -6.07
N SER A 144 13.01 6.95 -5.87
CA SER A 144 12.80 8.35 -6.23
C SER A 144 12.51 8.54 -7.72
N GLU A 145 13.28 7.87 -8.59
CA GLU A 145 13.12 7.93 -10.03
C GLU A 145 11.84 7.22 -10.49
N ASN A 146 11.56 6.03 -9.96
CA ASN A 146 10.34 5.29 -10.27
C ASN A 146 9.07 6.10 -9.91
N LEU A 147 9.06 6.73 -8.73
CA LEU A 147 7.95 7.59 -8.31
C LEU A 147 7.77 8.80 -9.22
N SER A 148 8.87 9.35 -9.75
CA SER A 148 8.86 10.49 -10.66
C SER A 148 8.40 10.12 -12.08
N LYS A 149 8.69 8.89 -12.53
CA LYS A 149 8.30 8.38 -13.86
C LYS A 149 6.79 8.21 -14.03
N LEU A 150 6.07 7.91 -12.94
CA LEU A 150 4.62 7.69 -12.96
C LEU A 150 4.22 6.65 -14.03
N HIS A 151 3.29 6.99 -14.92
CA HIS A 151 2.77 6.13 -15.98
C HIS A 151 3.03 6.73 -17.37
N TRP A 152 4.03 7.60 -17.47
CA TRP A 152 4.36 8.29 -18.70
C TRP A 152 5.15 7.39 -19.65
N PHE A 153 4.78 7.40 -20.93
CA PHE A 153 5.52 6.74 -22.00
C PHE A 153 5.51 7.62 -23.25
N ASP A 154 6.70 8.04 -23.66
CA ASP A 154 7.03 8.76 -24.89
C ASP A 154 7.20 7.81 -26.10
N ASP A 155 6.34 7.67 -27.12
CA ASP A 155 6.67 6.79 -28.28
C ASP A 155 7.44 7.53 -29.40
N TRP A 156 7.48 8.87 -29.36
CA TRP A 156 7.89 9.71 -30.50
C TRP A 156 9.39 10.03 -30.55
N SER A 157 10.24 9.03 -30.40
CA SER A 157 11.68 9.21 -30.16
C SER A 157 12.47 8.17 -30.92
N GLU A 158 13.41 8.62 -31.74
CA GLU A 158 14.28 7.76 -32.56
C GLU A 158 15.29 6.94 -31.71
N GLU A 159 15.57 7.42 -30.47
CA GLU A 159 15.89 6.74 -29.20
C GLU A 159 15.57 5.25 -28.90
N PRO A 160 16.51 4.28 -28.80
CA PRO A 160 16.22 2.94 -28.28
C PRO A 160 15.64 2.97 -26.84
N ALA A 161 14.58 2.19 -26.58
CA ALA A 161 13.83 2.22 -25.32
C ALA A 161 14.67 2.01 -24.03
N GLN A 162 15.80 1.32 -24.14
CA GLN A 162 16.72 1.00 -23.06
C GLN A 162 17.56 2.21 -22.59
N GLN A 163 17.69 3.26 -23.41
CA GLN A 163 18.45 4.48 -23.09
C GLN A 163 17.57 5.59 -22.48
N ARG A 164 16.28 5.33 -22.24
CA ARG A 164 15.28 6.35 -21.89
C ARG A 164 15.07 6.50 -20.38
N VAL A 165 16.06 6.08 -19.59
CA VAL A 165 16.18 6.43 -18.17
C VAL A 165 16.98 7.73 -18.07
N SER A 166 16.32 8.88 -18.23
CA SER A 166 16.77 10.20 -17.71
C SER A 166 16.02 11.41 -18.28
N GLN A 167 15.33 11.36 -19.42
CA GLN A 167 14.78 12.60 -20.02
C GLN A 167 13.38 13.02 -19.52
N ALA A 168 12.58 12.12 -18.95
CA ALA A 168 11.28 12.49 -18.37
C ALA A 168 11.39 13.06 -16.95
N VAL A 169 12.43 12.67 -16.20
CA VAL A 169 12.70 13.17 -14.84
C VAL A 169 13.26 14.60 -14.90
N LEU A 170 14.06 14.93 -15.92
CA LEU A 170 14.68 16.25 -16.07
C LEU A 170 13.72 17.37 -16.53
N ARG A 171 12.60 17.05 -17.20
CA ARG A 171 11.68 18.09 -17.72
C ARG A 171 10.64 18.59 -16.72
N ASN A 172 10.50 17.95 -15.56
CA ASN A 172 9.49 18.29 -14.55
C ASN A 172 10.10 18.66 -13.17
N MET A 173 11.40 18.94 -13.09
CA MET A 173 12.00 19.51 -11.89
C MET A 173 11.84 21.05 -11.90
N PRO A 174 11.07 21.66 -10.98
CA PRO A 174 11.30 23.06 -10.65
C PRO A 174 12.64 23.12 -9.91
N HIS A 175 13.62 23.83 -10.48
CA HIS A 175 15.03 23.93 -10.05
C HIS A 175 15.99 22.89 -10.67
N ALA A 176 16.36 23.13 -11.93
CA ALA A 176 17.41 22.39 -12.64
C ALA A 176 18.79 23.11 -12.63
N ASP A 177 19.00 24.10 -11.76
CA ASP A 177 20.22 24.93 -11.77
C ASP A 177 21.33 24.46 -10.80
N ALA A 178 21.20 23.31 -10.14
CA ALA A 178 22.09 22.98 -9.01
C ALA A 178 23.10 21.83 -9.20
N TYR A 179 23.16 21.14 -10.34
CA TYR A 179 24.12 20.04 -10.53
C TYR A 179 24.80 20.06 -11.90
N GLN A 180 25.60 21.09 -12.15
CA GLN A 180 26.71 21.02 -13.10
C GLN A 180 28.04 21.03 -12.32
N SER A 181 28.50 19.87 -11.87
CA SER A 181 29.92 19.61 -11.60
C SER A 181 30.12 18.21 -11.00
N VAL A 182 29.94 17.17 -11.80
CA VAL A 182 30.68 15.92 -11.57
C VAL A 182 31.12 15.38 -12.92
N THR A 183 32.34 15.75 -13.31
CA THR A 183 33.03 15.16 -14.45
C THR A 183 33.40 13.71 -14.13
N PRO A 184 33.27 12.76 -15.06
CA PRO A 184 33.72 11.39 -14.83
C PRO A 184 35.26 11.36 -14.85
N VAL A 185 35.84 10.80 -13.78
CA VAL A 185 37.27 10.45 -13.75
C VAL A 185 37.47 9.26 -14.69
N ARG A 186 38.53 9.34 -15.50
CA ARG A 186 38.94 8.34 -16.49
C ARG A 186 39.34 7.01 -15.85
#